data_AF-A0A5P9PYM4-F1
#
_entry.id   AF-A0A5P9PYM4-F1
#
_cell.length_a   1.000
_cell.length_b   1.000
_cell.length_c   1.000
_cell.angle_alpha   90.00
_cell.angle_beta   90.00
_cell.angle_gamma   90.00
#
_symmetry.space_group_name_H-M   'P 1'
#
loop_
_entity.id
_entity.type
_entity.pdbx_description
1 polymer ?
#
loop_
_entity_poly.entity_id
_entity_poly.type
_entity_poly.pdbx_seq_one_letter_code
_entity_poly.pdbx_strand_id
1 'polypeptide(L)'
;MGSDDVRELIISGSFARLRERAYAGNTVAAEMLDDLGALLGWENELPALEAAGNAYAIRRMAVQRSFHDELSGLRALADRGHRPSEEILVRRLVDKEAVDELRARADAGSHDAGRELPWLLVRLGRLDEVRASADAGDHWSRQCYVEHLLRNGEVAEVERRAHEGDSAAETQLVRHYERHGEPDKAIELLRRGSGGHRLEDLLAAHGRVDELRALATTSRNAQRELVELLAKREDLAGLREFADAGDLKARDRLIHLLGRRQLTDELRPYAEAGHTWATIHWISAFYQQGDEQTLRRLAAEGWDRAESMLVRLLREQGRDEDLRRYAESGSERARSELDGRARLAAKPPPPPKPDLDTLRARAMEGGHDGAWRNYLGALVEQDRADELRRLADAGHPGAAYHLAQLLKQKRLVRELADRAQAGDAHAGRALLAVLDPPPSEEDRPDY
;
A
#
# COMPACT_ATOMS: atom_id res chain seq x y z
N MET A 1 8.91 15.74 -11.26
CA MET A 1 8.91 16.94 -10.38
C MET A 1 7.49 17.48 -10.34
N GLY A 2 6.59 16.80 -9.61
CA GLY A 2 5.17 16.74 -10.02
C GLY A 2 4.11 17.11 -8.99
N SER A 3 4.40 17.10 -7.68
CA SER A 3 3.40 17.39 -6.64
C SER A 3 3.98 18.20 -5.48
N ASP A 4 5.19 17.85 -5.01
CA ASP A 4 5.81 18.53 -3.87
C ASP A 4 6.16 19.99 -4.18
N ASP A 5 6.62 20.27 -5.40
CA ASP A 5 6.88 21.63 -5.86
C ASP A 5 5.62 22.50 -5.92
N VAL A 6 4.44 21.90 -6.12
CA VAL A 6 3.14 22.60 -6.16
C VAL A 6 2.64 22.85 -4.75
N ARG A 7 2.78 21.86 -3.86
CA ARG A 7 2.49 21.99 -2.42
C ARG A 7 3.30 23.11 -1.78
N GLU A 8 4.58 23.25 -2.14
CA GLU A 8 5.44 24.35 -1.67
C GLU A 8 4.94 25.73 -2.13
N LEU A 9 4.28 25.84 -3.29
CA LEU A 9 3.67 27.11 -3.71
C LEU A 9 2.48 27.50 -2.82
N ILE A 10 1.71 26.52 -2.33
CA ILE A 10 0.64 26.78 -1.34
C ILE A 10 1.26 27.16 0.01
N ILE A 11 2.28 26.42 0.46
CA ILE A 11 2.95 26.67 1.74
C ILE A 11 3.56 28.07 1.79
N SER A 12 4.16 28.52 0.68
CA SER A 12 4.76 29.86 0.56
C SER A 12 3.76 30.96 0.18
N GLY A 13 2.46 30.65 0.02
CA GLY A 13 1.45 31.62 -0.41
C GLY A 13 1.65 32.17 -1.84
N SER A 14 2.47 31.51 -2.66
CA SER A 14 2.84 31.94 -4.01
C SER A 14 1.76 31.61 -5.06
N PHE A 15 0.52 32.08 -4.85
CA PHE A 15 -0.62 31.72 -5.72
C PHE A 15 -0.50 32.24 -7.16
N ALA A 16 0.25 33.32 -7.40
CA ALA A 16 0.55 33.78 -8.76
C ALA A 16 1.37 32.74 -9.55
N ARG A 17 2.40 32.16 -8.92
CA ARG A 17 3.20 31.07 -9.52
C ARG A 17 2.41 29.78 -9.65
N LEU A 18 1.45 29.54 -8.74
CA LEU A 18 0.52 28.41 -8.86
C LEU A 18 -0.33 28.54 -10.13
N ARG A 19 -0.89 29.72 -10.38
CA ARG A 19 -1.61 30.05 -11.62
C ARG A 19 -0.74 29.85 -12.85
N GLU A 20 0.46 30.44 -12.89
CA GLU A 20 1.39 30.29 -14.01
C GLU A 20 1.64 28.81 -14.36
N ARG A 21 1.82 27.96 -13.35
CA ARG A 21 1.99 26.51 -13.55
C ARG A 21 0.72 25.83 -14.05
N ALA A 22 -0.44 26.21 -13.54
CA ALA A 22 -1.72 25.71 -14.02
C ALA A 22 -1.91 26.05 -15.51
N TYR A 23 -1.65 27.29 -15.93
CA TYR A 23 -1.71 27.70 -17.33
C TYR A 23 -0.61 27.08 -18.20
N ALA A 24 0.52 26.68 -17.61
CA ALA A 24 1.56 25.90 -18.29
C ALA A 24 1.21 24.40 -18.43
N GLY A 25 0.02 23.97 -17.98
CA GLY A 25 -0.49 22.60 -18.13
C GLY A 25 -0.25 21.66 -16.95
N ASN A 26 0.22 22.17 -15.79
CA ASN A 26 0.33 21.34 -14.58
C ASN A 26 -1.05 21.04 -13.99
N THR A 27 -1.42 19.76 -13.93
CA THR A 27 -2.75 19.31 -13.50
C THR A 27 -2.98 19.48 -12.00
N VAL A 28 -1.98 19.19 -11.18
CA VAL A 28 -2.05 19.33 -9.71
C VAL A 28 -2.18 20.81 -9.31
N ALA A 29 -1.48 21.69 -10.02
CA ALA A 29 -1.59 23.13 -9.81
C ALA A 29 -2.98 23.65 -10.19
N ALA A 30 -3.56 23.15 -11.29
CA ALA A 30 -4.91 23.52 -11.70
C ALA A 30 -5.99 23.02 -10.73
N GLU A 31 -5.82 21.81 -10.20
CA GLU A 31 -6.70 21.26 -9.16
C GLU A 31 -6.68 22.10 -7.88
N MET A 32 -5.50 22.35 -7.33
CA MET A 32 -5.37 23.16 -6.12
C MET A 32 -5.85 24.60 -6.32
N LEU A 33 -5.67 25.17 -7.51
CA LEU A 33 -6.14 26.51 -7.84
C LEU A 33 -7.67 26.58 -7.89
N ASP A 34 -8.32 25.56 -8.45
CA ASP A 34 -9.77 25.46 -8.54
C ASP A 34 -10.41 25.28 -7.16
N ASP A 35 -9.86 24.39 -6.33
CA ASP A 35 -10.35 24.17 -4.96
C ASP A 35 -10.14 25.40 -4.07
N LEU A 36 -8.99 26.06 -4.21
CA LEU A 36 -8.72 27.31 -3.52
C LEU A 36 -9.62 28.45 -4.02
N GLY A 37 -9.89 28.51 -5.31
CA GLY A 37 -10.85 29.44 -5.91
C GLY A 37 -12.27 29.22 -5.38
N ALA A 38 -12.71 27.97 -5.26
CA ALA A 38 -14.01 27.61 -4.71
C ALA A 38 -14.15 28.01 -3.22
N LEU A 39 -13.09 27.82 -2.41
CA LEU A 39 -13.10 28.16 -0.99
C LEU A 39 -12.97 29.67 -0.72
N LEU A 40 -12.22 30.39 -1.55
CA LEU A 40 -11.99 31.83 -1.40
C LEU A 40 -12.98 32.70 -2.18
N GLY A 41 -13.83 32.09 -3.01
CA GLY A 41 -14.80 32.79 -3.85
C GLY A 41 -14.14 33.57 -5.00
N TRP A 42 -13.08 33.02 -5.58
CA TRP A 42 -12.44 33.59 -6.77
C TRP A 42 -13.27 33.34 -8.03
N GLU A 43 -12.99 34.10 -9.09
CA GLU A 43 -13.60 33.86 -10.40
C GLU A 43 -13.20 32.47 -10.93
N ASN A 44 -14.13 31.80 -11.62
CA ASN A 44 -13.91 30.46 -12.13
C ASN A 44 -12.90 30.48 -13.30
N GLU A 45 -11.67 30.04 -13.03
CA GLU A 45 -10.58 30.02 -14.02
C GLU A 45 -10.59 28.77 -14.91
N LEU A 46 -11.49 27.79 -14.67
CA LEU A 46 -11.56 26.56 -15.45
C LEU A 46 -11.71 26.77 -16.97
N PRO A 47 -12.54 27.69 -17.49
CA PRO A 47 -12.66 27.91 -18.93
C PRO A 47 -11.36 28.41 -19.58
N ALA A 48 -10.63 29.28 -18.88
CA ALA A 48 -9.36 29.80 -19.37
C ALA A 48 -8.26 28.72 -19.34
N LEU A 49 -8.23 27.90 -18.29
CA LEU A 49 -7.32 26.75 -18.19
C LEU A 49 -7.62 25.67 -19.23
N GLU A 50 -8.89 25.44 -19.55
CA GLU A 50 -9.31 24.53 -20.63
C GLU A 50 -8.83 25.05 -21.99
N ALA A 51 -9.03 26.34 -22.27
CA ALA A 51 -8.55 26.97 -23.51
C ALA A 51 -7.02 26.91 -23.64
N ALA A 52 -6.30 26.94 -22.51
CA ALA A 52 -4.85 26.75 -22.44
C ALA A 52 -4.40 25.27 -22.57
N GLY A 53 -5.33 24.32 -22.65
CA GLY A 53 -5.03 22.90 -22.83
C GLY A 53 -4.74 22.13 -21.55
N ASN A 54 -5.09 22.66 -20.38
CA ASN A 54 -4.84 21.96 -19.11
C ASN A 54 -5.75 20.73 -18.95
N ALA A 55 -5.15 19.54 -18.83
CA ALA A 55 -5.89 18.27 -18.80
C ALA A 55 -6.85 18.13 -17.61
N TYR A 56 -6.54 18.74 -16.46
CA TYR A 56 -7.45 18.77 -15.30
C TYR A 56 -8.70 19.60 -15.63
N ALA A 57 -8.49 20.83 -16.12
CA ALA A 57 -9.58 21.73 -16.45
C ALA A 57 -10.46 21.16 -17.56
N ILE A 58 -9.85 20.58 -18.60
CA ILE A 58 -10.58 19.88 -19.67
C ILE A 58 -11.40 18.72 -19.09
N ARG A 59 -10.85 17.88 -18.21
CA ARG A 59 -11.61 16.78 -17.59
C ARG A 59 -12.76 17.30 -16.74
N ARG A 60 -12.52 18.27 -15.87
CA ARG A 60 -13.54 18.85 -14.97
C ARG A 60 -14.65 19.53 -15.77
N MET A 61 -14.31 20.23 -16.85
CA MET A 61 -15.27 20.83 -17.77
C MET A 61 -16.00 19.81 -18.65
N ALA A 62 -15.33 18.75 -19.11
CA ALA A 62 -15.96 17.66 -19.84
C ALA A 62 -17.00 16.95 -18.96
N VAL A 63 -16.71 16.73 -17.68
CA VAL A 63 -17.68 16.22 -16.71
C VAL A 63 -18.86 17.17 -16.57
N GLN A 64 -18.63 18.48 -16.41
CA GLN A 64 -19.71 19.49 -16.36
C GLN A 64 -20.57 19.47 -17.64
N ARG A 65 -19.95 19.46 -18.83
CA ARG A 65 -20.66 19.37 -20.12
C ARG A 65 -21.41 18.05 -20.27
N SER A 66 -20.91 16.96 -19.69
CA SER A 66 -21.58 15.66 -19.73
C SER A 66 -22.92 15.66 -18.99
N PHE A 67 -23.14 16.59 -18.04
CA PHE A 67 -24.43 16.81 -17.41
C PHE A 67 -25.41 17.62 -18.28
N HIS A 68 -24.92 18.28 -19.33
CA HIS A 68 -25.71 19.15 -20.22
C HIS A 68 -25.96 18.57 -21.63
N ASP A 69 -25.72 17.26 -21.84
CA ASP A 69 -26.07 16.50 -23.06
C ASP A 69 -25.43 17.00 -24.39
N GLU A 70 -24.44 17.90 -24.32
CA GLU A 70 -23.71 18.43 -25.48
C GLU A 70 -22.56 17.50 -25.93
N LEU A 71 -22.90 16.41 -26.62
CA LEU A 71 -21.90 15.46 -27.17
C LEU A 71 -20.98 16.10 -28.22
N SER A 72 -21.39 17.20 -28.86
CA SER A 72 -20.61 17.89 -29.90
C SER A 72 -19.26 18.39 -29.39
N GLY A 73 -19.21 18.90 -28.16
CA GLY A 73 -17.95 19.35 -27.55
C GLY A 73 -17.01 18.19 -27.22
N LEU A 74 -17.58 17.06 -26.76
CA LEU A 74 -16.80 15.84 -26.49
C LEU A 74 -16.24 15.24 -27.78
N ARG A 75 -17.03 15.19 -28.86
CA ARG A 75 -16.56 14.74 -30.20
C ARG A 75 -15.38 15.57 -30.68
N ALA A 76 -15.51 16.89 -30.68
CA ALA A 76 -14.45 17.77 -31.16
C ALA A 76 -13.13 17.62 -30.38
N LEU A 77 -13.19 17.33 -29.08
CA LEU A 77 -12.00 17.05 -28.26
C LEU A 77 -11.44 15.65 -28.51
N ALA A 78 -12.32 14.66 -28.59
CA ALA A 78 -11.97 13.27 -28.86
C ALA A 78 -11.29 13.10 -30.22
N ASP A 79 -11.80 13.78 -31.25
CA ASP A 79 -11.25 13.77 -32.62
C ASP A 79 -9.87 14.44 -32.70
N ARG A 80 -9.51 15.28 -31.71
CA ARG A 80 -8.16 15.84 -31.54
C ARG A 80 -7.22 14.90 -30.76
N GLY A 81 -7.65 13.70 -30.42
CA GLY A 81 -6.88 12.70 -29.68
C GLY A 81 -6.93 12.83 -28.16
N HIS A 82 -7.89 13.58 -27.61
CA HIS A 82 -7.99 13.76 -26.15
C HIS A 82 -8.62 12.53 -25.47
N ARG A 83 -7.79 11.63 -24.94
CA ARG A 83 -8.21 10.36 -24.32
C ARG A 83 -9.33 10.47 -23.27
N PRO A 84 -9.29 11.40 -22.28
CA PRO A 84 -10.38 11.50 -21.32
C PRO A 84 -11.72 11.90 -21.95
N SER A 85 -11.71 12.71 -23.01
CA SER A 85 -12.94 13.08 -23.72
C SER A 85 -13.45 11.93 -24.56
N GLU A 86 -12.55 11.15 -25.18
CA GLU A 86 -12.89 9.89 -25.87
C GLU A 86 -13.60 8.92 -24.93
N GLU A 87 -13.04 8.67 -23.74
CA GLU A 87 -13.60 7.76 -22.74
C GLU A 87 -15.03 8.18 -22.33
N ILE A 88 -15.23 9.47 -21.99
CA ILE A 88 -16.53 10.00 -21.60
C ILE A 88 -17.52 9.93 -22.77
N LEU A 89 -17.07 10.23 -23.98
CA LEU A 89 -17.89 10.16 -25.19
C LEU A 89 -18.33 8.72 -25.46
N VAL A 90 -17.41 7.76 -25.46
CA VAL A 90 -17.69 6.33 -25.66
C VAL A 90 -18.75 5.87 -24.66
N ARG A 91 -18.62 6.20 -23.37
CA ARG A 91 -19.62 5.86 -22.36
C ARG A 91 -21.01 6.41 -22.70
N ARG A 92 -21.10 7.66 -23.16
CA ARG A 92 -22.38 8.26 -23.58
C ARG A 92 -22.93 7.64 -24.85
N LEU A 93 -22.08 7.24 -25.78
CA LEU A 93 -22.51 6.54 -26.99
C LEU A 93 -23.06 5.14 -26.64
N VAL A 94 -22.48 4.46 -25.64
CA VAL A 94 -23.03 3.20 -25.10
C VAL A 94 -24.39 3.42 -24.44
N ASP A 95 -24.55 4.49 -23.66
CA ASP A 95 -25.84 4.84 -23.04
C ASP A 95 -26.92 5.15 -24.10
N LYS A 96 -26.55 5.80 -25.21
CA LYS A 96 -27.44 6.12 -26.33
C LYS A 96 -27.55 5.01 -27.37
N GLU A 97 -26.89 3.87 -27.16
CA GLU A 97 -26.86 2.73 -28.09
C GLU A 97 -26.43 3.11 -29.52
N ALA A 98 -25.54 4.09 -29.63
CA ALA A 98 -25.03 4.62 -30.90
C ALA A 98 -23.94 3.71 -31.50
N VAL A 99 -24.35 2.51 -31.92
CA VAL A 99 -23.46 1.44 -32.41
C VAL A 99 -22.59 1.89 -33.57
N ASP A 100 -23.15 2.61 -34.54
CA ASP A 100 -22.41 2.99 -35.75
C ASP A 100 -21.31 4.02 -35.46
N GLU A 101 -21.54 4.95 -34.53
CA GLU A 101 -20.52 5.90 -34.11
C GLU A 101 -19.42 5.20 -33.28
N LEU A 102 -19.79 4.26 -32.40
CA LEU A 102 -18.82 3.44 -31.68
C LEU A 102 -17.98 2.58 -32.61
N ARG A 103 -18.58 1.99 -33.65
CA ARG A 103 -17.87 1.21 -34.67
C ARG A 103 -16.88 2.07 -35.43
N ALA A 104 -17.31 3.23 -35.94
CA ALA A 104 -16.42 4.15 -36.64
C ALA A 104 -15.22 4.59 -35.77
N ARG A 105 -15.45 4.81 -34.47
CA ARG A 105 -14.38 5.14 -33.52
C ARG A 105 -13.44 3.98 -33.25
N ALA A 106 -13.96 2.76 -33.08
CA ALA A 106 -13.15 1.56 -32.92
C ALA A 106 -12.27 1.29 -34.15
N ASP A 107 -12.85 1.41 -35.35
CA ASP A 107 -12.14 1.27 -36.63
C ASP A 107 -11.06 2.36 -36.82
N ALA A 108 -11.28 3.56 -36.25
CA ALA A 108 -10.29 4.63 -36.19
C ALA A 108 -9.20 4.42 -35.11
N GLY A 109 -9.24 3.32 -34.36
CA GLY A 109 -8.23 2.95 -33.37
C GLY A 109 -8.53 3.38 -31.93
N SER A 110 -9.76 3.80 -31.61
CA SER A 110 -10.17 4.08 -30.24
C SER A 110 -10.19 2.80 -29.41
N HIS A 111 -9.28 2.70 -28.44
CA HIS A 111 -9.19 1.55 -27.53
C HIS A 111 -10.47 1.38 -26.69
N ASP A 112 -11.03 2.49 -26.19
CA ASP A 112 -12.25 2.46 -25.39
C ASP A 112 -13.45 2.04 -26.25
N ALA A 113 -13.59 2.57 -27.47
CA ALA A 113 -14.69 2.16 -28.35
C ALA A 113 -14.57 0.68 -28.75
N GLY A 114 -13.36 0.21 -29.06
CA GLY A 114 -13.11 -1.21 -29.37
C GLY A 114 -13.37 -2.13 -28.17
N ARG A 115 -13.15 -1.66 -26.94
CA ARG A 115 -13.48 -2.40 -25.73
C ARG A 115 -15.00 -2.47 -25.49
N GLU A 116 -15.71 -1.36 -25.62
CA GLU A 116 -17.14 -1.28 -25.25
C GLU A 116 -18.11 -1.80 -26.33
N LEU A 117 -17.74 -1.69 -27.61
CA LEU A 117 -18.61 -2.08 -28.73
C LEU A 117 -19.08 -3.55 -28.65
N PRO A 118 -18.21 -4.56 -28.42
CA PRO A 118 -18.65 -5.95 -28.31
C PRO A 118 -19.68 -6.17 -27.20
N TRP A 119 -19.50 -5.53 -26.04
CA TRP A 119 -20.44 -5.62 -24.92
C TRP A 119 -21.81 -5.03 -25.26
N LEU A 120 -21.83 -3.88 -25.93
CA LEU A 120 -23.07 -3.28 -26.41
C LEU A 120 -23.78 -4.19 -27.43
N LEU A 121 -23.03 -4.79 -28.38
CA LEU A 121 -23.61 -5.70 -29.36
C LEU A 121 -24.24 -6.93 -28.70
N VAL A 122 -23.61 -7.52 -27.69
CA VAL A 122 -24.21 -8.60 -26.89
C VAL A 122 -25.49 -8.14 -26.21
N ARG A 123 -25.50 -6.95 -25.59
CA ARG A 123 -26.69 -6.38 -24.93
C ARG A 123 -27.85 -6.19 -25.90
N LEU A 124 -27.56 -5.83 -27.15
CA LEU A 124 -28.53 -5.66 -28.24
C LEU A 124 -28.93 -6.98 -28.92
N GLY A 125 -28.41 -8.13 -28.49
CA GLY A 125 -28.69 -9.44 -29.08
C GLY A 125 -28.02 -9.67 -30.44
N ARG A 126 -27.04 -8.85 -30.83
CA ARG A 126 -26.30 -8.94 -32.11
C ARG A 126 -25.09 -9.87 -31.97
N LEU A 127 -25.32 -11.10 -31.48
CA LEU A 127 -24.25 -12.03 -31.11
C LEU A 127 -23.45 -12.53 -32.33
N ASP A 128 -24.09 -12.67 -33.49
CA ASP A 128 -23.43 -13.10 -34.73
C ASP A 128 -22.31 -12.15 -35.16
N GLU A 129 -22.48 -10.85 -34.93
CA GLU A 129 -21.44 -9.84 -35.21
C GLU A 129 -20.25 -9.97 -34.27
N VAL A 130 -20.53 -10.20 -32.97
CA VAL A 130 -19.49 -10.41 -31.96
C VAL A 130 -18.72 -11.69 -32.25
N ARG A 131 -19.42 -12.76 -32.62
CA ARG A 131 -18.82 -14.03 -33.04
C ARG A 131 -17.92 -13.85 -34.26
N ALA A 132 -18.42 -13.20 -35.32
CA ALA A 132 -17.64 -12.97 -36.52
C ALA A 132 -16.36 -12.14 -36.23
N SER A 133 -16.47 -11.14 -35.36
CA SER A 133 -15.32 -10.33 -34.93
C SER A 133 -14.31 -11.14 -34.08
N ALA A 134 -14.81 -11.97 -33.17
CA ALA A 134 -13.99 -12.88 -32.37
C ALA A 134 -13.23 -13.90 -33.23
N ASP A 135 -13.91 -14.48 -34.23
CA ASP A 135 -13.32 -15.41 -35.20
C ASP A 135 -12.29 -14.72 -36.09
N ALA A 136 -12.47 -13.43 -36.39
CA ALA A 136 -11.53 -12.62 -37.16
C ALA A 136 -10.27 -12.22 -36.40
N GLY A 137 -10.22 -12.35 -35.07
CA GLY A 137 -9.03 -11.97 -34.31
C GLY A 137 -9.24 -11.02 -33.14
N ASP A 138 -10.41 -10.40 -33.03
CA ASP A 138 -10.59 -9.31 -32.08
C ASP A 138 -10.61 -9.81 -30.63
N HIS A 139 -9.66 -9.31 -29.83
CA HIS A 139 -9.45 -9.75 -28.45
C HIS A 139 -10.68 -9.46 -27.58
N TRP A 140 -11.27 -8.27 -27.70
CA TRP A 140 -12.40 -7.86 -26.87
C TRP A 140 -13.67 -8.64 -27.23
N SER A 141 -13.88 -8.91 -28.52
CA SER A 141 -14.98 -9.75 -29.00
C SER A 141 -14.83 -11.20 -28.57
N ARG A 142 -13.62 -11.78 -28.62
CA ARG A 142 -13.39 -13.13 -28.06
C ARG A 142 -13.74 -13.20 -26.58
N GLN A 143 -13.26 -12.24 -25.80
CA GLN A 143 -13.54 -12.18 -24.37
C GLN A 143 -15.04 -12.06 -24.10
N CYS A 144 -15.72 -11.14 -24.79
CA CYS A 144 -17.15 -10.88 -24.62
C CYS A 144 -18.00 -12.10 -25.04
N TYR A 145 -17.67 -12.71 -26.18
CA TYR A 145 -18.37 -13.88 -26.71
C TYR A 145 -18.26 -15.08 -25.77
N VAL A 146 -17.05 -15.41 -25.32
CA VAL A 146 -16.82 -16.51 -24.36
C VAL A 146 -17.56 -16.27 -23.05
N GLU A 147 -17.54 -15.04 -22.53
CA GLU A 147 -18.26 -14.70 -21.30
C GLU A 147 -19.78 -14.82 -21.46
N HIS A 148 -20.33 -14.44 -22.61
CA HIS A 148 -21.74 -14.65 -22.93
C HIS A 148 -22.10 -16.14 -22.95
N LEU A 149 -21.32 -16.97 -23.66
CA LEU A 149 -21.53 -18.42 -23.73
C LEU A 149 -21.53 -19.08 -22.35
N LEU A 150 -20.56 -18.73 -21.49
CA LEU A 150 -20.50 -19.27 -20.13
C LEU A 150 -21.70 -18.85 -19.28
N ARG A 151 -22.16 -17.61 -19.41
CA ARG A 151 -23.36 -17.12 -18.69
C ARG A 151 -24.64 -17.83 -19.12
N ASN A 152 -24.73 -18.27 -20.37
CA ASN A 152 -25.87 -19.02 -20.89
C ASN A 152 -25.75 -20.55 -20.70
N GLY A 153 -24.63 -21.04 -20.14
CA GLY A 153 -24.40 -22.48 -19.95
C GLY A 153 -23.92 -23.22 -21.19
N GLU A 154 -23.49 -22.52 -22.23
CA GLU A 154 -22.96 -23.09 -23.48
C GLU A 154 -21.48 -23.51 -23.35
N VAL A 155 -21.17 -24.25 -22.28
CA VAL A 155 -19.78 -24.62 -21.92
C VAL A 155 -19.11 -25.46 -23.01
N ALA A 156 -19.86 -26.32 -23.69
CA ALA A 156 -19.33 -27.18 -24.76
C ALA A 156 -18.76 -26.39 -25.95
N GLU A 157 -19.34 -25.23 -26.27
CA GLU A 157 -18.81 -24.35 -27.32
C GLU A 157 -17.52 -23.67 -26.85
N VAL A 158 -17.46 -23.27 -25.59
CA VAL A 158 -16.24 -22.68 -25.00
C VAL A 158 -15.11 -23.72 -24.94
N GLU A 159 -15.43 -24.97 -24.57
CA GLU A 159 -14.50 -26.09 -24.66
C GLU A 159 -13.96 -26.25 -26.07
N ARG A 160 -14.83 -26.33 -27.09
CA ARG A 160 -14.42 -26.46 -28.48
C ARG A 160 -13.45 -25.35 -28.89
N ARG A 161 -13.77 -24.10 -28.60
CA ARG A 161 -12.92 -22.95 -28.91
C ARG A 161 -11.57 -23.00 -28.20
N ALA A 162 -11.53 -23.40 -26.93
CA ALA A 162 -10.28 -23.56 -26.19
C ALA A 162 -9.38 -24.63 -26.85
N HIS A 163 -9.96 -25.75 -27.29
CA HIS A 163 -9.23 -26.79 -28.03
C HIS A 163 -8.75 -26.33 -29.42
N GLU A 164 -9.44 -25.37 -30.04
CA GLU A 164 -9.04 -24.72 -31.29
C GLU A 164 -7.94 -23.65 -31.11
N GLY A 165 -7.51 -23.38 -29.86
CA GLY A 165 -6.43 -22.45 -29.53
C GLY A 165 -6.89 -21.02 -29.19
N ASP A 166 -8.18 -20.81 -28.93
CA ASP A 166 -8.70 -19.54 -28.42
C ASP A 166 -8.26 -19.35 -26.95
N SER A 167 -7.24 -18.51 -26.73
CA SER A 167 -6.66 -18.27 -25.41
C SER A 167 -7.63 -17.58 -24.43
N ALA A 168 -8.60 -16.81 -24.94
CA ALA A 168 -9.64 -16.23 -24.12
C ALA A 168 -10.60 -17.31 -23.62
N ALA A 169 -10.94 -18.27 -24.50
CA ALA A 169 -11.73 -19.45 -24.13
C ALA A 169 -10.99 -20.32 -23.09
N GLU A 170 -9.72 -20.64 -23.31
CA GLU A 170 -8.89 -21.40 -22.34
C GLU A 170 -8.88 -20.71 -20.98
N THR A 171 -8.58 -19.40 -20.94
CA THR A 171 -8.47 -18.63 -19.70
C THR A 171 -9.77 -18.60 -18.90
N GLN A 172 -10.90 -18.37 -19.57
CA GLN A 172 -12.21 -18.27 -18.91
C GLN A 172 -12.77 -19.63 -18.53
N LEU A 173 -12.50 -20.67 -19.32
CA LEU A 173 -12.92 -22.03 -19.01
C LEU A 173 -12.19 -22.58 -17.77
N VAL A 174 -10.90 -22.29 -17.61
CA VAL A 174 -10.19 -22.57 -16.36
C VAL A 174 -10.88 -21.90 -15.16
N ARG A 175 -11.22 -20.59 -15.27
CA ARG A 175 -11.93 -19.87 -14.19
C ARG A 175 -13.33 -20.41 -13.93
N HIS A 176 -13.98 -20.96 -14.95
CA HIS A 176 -15.28 -21.61 -14.81
C HIS A 176 -15.13 -22.90 -13.99
N TYR A 177 -14.21 -23.77 -14.37
CA TYR A 177 -13.94 -25.02 -13.64
C TYR A 177 -13.48 -24.78 -12.20
N GLU A 178 -12.63 -23.79 -11.93
CA GLU A 178 -12.25 -23.41 -10.56
C GLU A 178 -13.47 -23.02 -9.71
N ARG A 179 -14.38 -22.19 -10.27
CA ARG A 179 -15.58 -21.72 -9.56
C ARG A 179 -16.61 -22.82 -9.31
N HIS A 180 -16.68 -23.81 -10.18
CA HIS A 180 -17.60 -24.94 -10.07
C HIS A 180 -16.99 -26.15 -9.33
N GLY A 181 -15.76 -26.04 -8.83
CA GLY A 181 -15.13 -27.12 -8.07
C GLY A 181 -14.73 -28.32 -8.95
N GLU A 182 -14.41 -28.08 -10.22
CA GLU A 182 -13.98 -29.09 -11.20
C GLU A 182 -12.49 -28.94 -11.58
N PRO A 183 -11.55 -28.96 -10.60
CA PRO A 183 -10.15 -28.63 -10.85
C PRO A 183 -9.44 -29.61 -11.77
N ASP A 184 -9.88 -30.87 -11.81
CA ASP A 184 -9.29 -31.88 -12.69
C ASP A 184 -9.47 -31.53 -14.17
N LYS A 185 -10.62 -30.95 -14.54
CA LYS A 185 -10.84 -30.46 -15.92
C LYS A 185 -9.98 -29.24 -16.24
N ALA A 186 -9.82 -28.32 -15.29
CA ALA A 186 -8.94 -27.16 -15.45
C ALA A 186 -7.48 -27.58 -15.64
N ILE A 187 -7.01 -28.54 -14.83
CA ILE A 187 -5.68 -29.12 -14.91
C ILE A 187 -5.48 -29.81 -16.26
N GLU A 188 -6.44 -30.64 -16.69
CA GLU A 188 -6.37 -31.36 -17.96
C GLU A 188 -6.31 -30.42 -19.17
N LEU A 189 -7.09 -29.34 -19.14
CA LEU A 189 -7.08 -28.29 -20.15
C LEU A 189 -5.70 -27.61 -20.24
N LEU A 190 -5.17 -27.16 -19.10
CA LEU A 190 -3.88 -26.47 -19.04
C LEU A 190 -2.71 -27.37 -19.44
N ARG A 191 -2.76 -28.68 -19.13
CA ARG A 191 -1.74 -29.65 -19.56
C ARG A 191 -1.63 -29.77 -21.08
N ARG A 192 -2.74 -29.59 -21.81
CA ARG A 192 -2.79 -29.69 -23.28
C ARG A 192 -2.44 -28.38 -23.98
N GLY A 193 -2.71 -27.26 -23.30
CA GLY A 193 -2.55 -25.92 -23.82
C GLY A 193 -1.26 -25.24 -23.38
N SER A 194 -1.39 -23.96 -23.02
CA SER A 194 -0.28 -23.06 -22.69
C SER A 194 0.04 -23.04 -21.19
N GLY A 195 -0.42 -24.06 -20.45
CA GLY A 195 -0.49 -24.09 -18.99
C GLY A 195 0.86 -24.22 -18.27
N GLY A 196 1.66 -23.16 -18.32
CA GLY A 196 2.86 -22.98 -17.51
C GLY A 196 2.52 -22.77 -16.03
N HIS A 197 2.81 -21.59 -15.48
CA HIS A 197 2.66 -21.33 -14.04
C HIS A 197 1.25 -21.54 -13.51
N ARG A 198 0.21 -21.30 -14.32
CA ARG A 198 -1.17 -21.50 -13.89
C ARG A 198 -1.51 -22.97 -13.59
N LEU A 199 -0.88 -23.91 -14.31
CA LEU A 199 -1.02 -25.34 -14.00
C LEU A 199 -0.37 -25.65 -12.65
N GLU A 200 0.83 -25.12 -12.42
CA GLU A 200 1.60 -25.29 -11.18
C GLU A 200 0.81 -24.77 -9.97
N ASP A 201 0.20 -23.58 -10.10
CA ASP A 201 -0.64 -22.96 -9.08
C ASP A 201 -1.88 -23.84 -8.75
N LEU A 202 -2.55 -24.39 -9.78
CA LEU A 202 -3.70 -25.27 -9.57
C LEU A 202 -3.30 -26.59 -8.91
N LEU A 203 -2.20 -27.20 -9.35
CA LEU A 203 -1.68 -28.42 -8.74
C LEU A 203 -1.35 -28.19 -7.25
N ALA A 204 -0.77 -27.03 -6.92
CA ALA A 204 -0.48 -26.65 -5.55
C ALA A 204 -1.76 -26.43 -4.73
N ALA A 205 -2.72 -25.66 -5.26
CA ALA A 205 -4.00 -25.37 -4.61
C ALA A 205 -4.82 -26.63 -4.31
N HIS A 206 -4.78 -27.61 -5.22
CA HIS A 206 -5.50 -28.89 -5.09
C HIS A 206 -4.63 -30.02 -4.52
N GLY A 207 -3.41 -29.70 -4.07
CA GLY A 207 -2.59 -30.62 -3.31
C GLY A 207 -2.07 -31.83 -4.08
N ARG A 208 -1.91 -31.70 -5.40
CA ARG A 208 -1.42 -32.73 -6.34
C ARG A 208 0.11 -32.80 -6.28
N VAL A 209 0.63 -33.29 -5.14
CA VAL A 209 2.07 -33.30 -4.82
C VAL A 209 2.89 -34.07 -5.84
N ASP A 210 2.47 -35.27 -6.24
CA ASP A 210 3.27 -36.12 -7.14
C ASP A 210 3.44 -35.50 -8.53
N GLU A 211 2.37 -34.87 -9.03
CA GLU A 211 2.42 -34.17 -10.31
C GLU A 211 3.27 -32.90 -10.25
N LEU A 212 3.11 -32.12 -9.18
CA LEU A 212 3.92 -30.92 -8.97
C LEU A 212 5.41 -31.28 -8.75
N ARG A 213 5.68 -32.43 -8.13
CA ARG A 213 7.03 -33.01 -7.99
C ARG A 213 7.63 -33.39 -9.33
N ALA A 214 6.86 -33.98 -10.24
CA ALA A 214 7.32 -34.25 -11.59
C ALA A 214 7.72 -32.94 -12.31
N LEU A 215 6.89 -31.89 -12.22
CA LEU A 215 7.16 -30.59 -12.84
C LEU A 215 8.32 -29.82 -12.19
N ALA A 216 8.56 -30.00 -10.89
CA ALA A 216 9.64 -29.37 -10.15
C ALA A 216 11.03 -29.73 -10.68
N THR A 217 11.16 -30.85 -11.40
CA THR A 217 12.43 -31.25 -12.04
C THR A 217 12.85 -30.32 -13.20
N THR A 218 11.87 -29.67 -13.85
CA THR A 218 12.09 -28.80 -15.02
C THR A 218 11.71 -27.35 -14.78
N SER A 219 10.88 -27.06 -13.77
CA SER A 219 10.36 -25.72 -13.48
C SER A 219 10.69 -25.27 -12.06
N ARG A 220 11.39 -24.13 -11.96
CA ARG A 220 11.67 -23.47 -10.68
C ARG A 220 10.40 -22.99 -9.98
N ASN A 221 9.35 -22.67 -10.73
CA ASN A 221 8.08 -22.24 -10.15
C ASN A 221 7.32 -23.43 -9.57
N ALA A 222 7.27 -24.58 -10.26
CA ALA A 222 6.76 -25.82 -9.69
C ALA A 222 7.51 -26.23 -8.41
N GLN A 223 8.85 -26.13 -8.41
CA GLN A 223 9.67 -26.38 -7.21
C GLN A 223 9.28 -25.43 -6.06
N ARG A 224 9.15 -24.13 -6.35
CA ARG A 224 8.76 -23.12 -5.35
C ARG A 224 7.39 -23.41 -4.75
N GLU A 225 6.41 -23.75 -5.57
CA GLU A 225 5.06 -24.07 -5.12
C GLU A 225 5.00 -25.41 -4.37
N LEU A 226 5.80 -26.40 -4.77
CA LEU A 226 5.91 -27.66 -4.06
C LEU A 226 6.47 -27.47 -2.64
N VAL A 227 7.56 -26.71 -2.49
CA VAL A 227 8.13 -26.40 -1.18
C VAL A 227 7.10 -25.71 -0.27
N GLU A 228 6.32 -24.77 -0.81
CA GLU A 228 5.25 -24.12 -0.05
C GLU A 228 4.12 -25.07 0.33
N LEU A 229 3.72 -25.96 -0.58
CA LEU A 229 2.70 -26.98 -0.31
C LEU A 229 3.16 -27.97 0.76
N LEU A 230 4.41 -28.45 0.69
CA LEU A 230 5.01 -29.33 1.69
C LEU A 230 5.07 -28.65 3.05
N ALA A 231 5.44 -27.35 3.09
CA ALA A 231 5.44 -26.58 4.33
C ALA A 231 4.04 -26.41 4.92
N LYS A 232 3.02 -26.12 4.10
CA LYS A 232 1.61 -26.03 4.54
C LYS A 232 1.08 -27.37 5.07
N ARG A 233 1.52 -28.49 4.51
CA ARG A 233 1.17 -29.84 4.97
C ARG A 233 2.03 -30.34 6.13
N GLU A 234 3.00 -29.54 6.57
CA GLU A 234 4.00 -29.90 7.58
C GLU A 234 4.75 -31.21 7.25
N ASP A 235 4.98 -31.45 5.96
CA ASP A 235 5.75 -32.60 5.47
C ASP A 235 7.25 -32.35 5.62
N LEU A 236 7.76 -32.69 6.81
CA LEU A 236 9.18 -32.58 7.14
C LEU A 236 10.07 -33.46 6.24
N ALA A 237 9.59 -34.63 5.83
CA ALA A 237 10.38 -35.56 5.02
C ALA A 237 10.60 -34.99 3.61
N GLY A 238 9.53 -34.48 2.98
CA GLY A 238 9.63 -33.81 1.69
C GLY A 238 10.49 -32.56 1.74
N LEU A 239 10.37 -31.74 2.80
CA LEU A 239 11.23 -30.56 2.96
C LEU A 239 12.70 -30.91 3.19
N ARG A 240 13.00 -32.00 3.91
CA ARG A 240 14.38 -32.50 4.07
C ARG A 240 14.99 -32.89 2.73
N GLU A 241 14.27 -33.63 1.90
CA GLU A 241 14.75 -34.00 0.56
C GLU A 241 15.20 -32.78 -0.26
N PHE A 242 14.37 -31.73 -0.30
CA PHE A 242 14.73 -30.49 -1.00
C PHE A 242 15.87 -29.71 -0.33
N ALA A 243 15.89 -29.64 1.01
CA ALA A 243 16.96 -28.98 1.75
C ALA A 243 18.32 -29.67 1.53
N ASP A 244 18.35 -31.00 1.53
CA ASP A 244 19.54 -31.82 1.29
C ASP A 244 20.02 -31.73 -0.16
N ALA A 245 19.09 -31.52 -1.11
CA ALA A 245 19.41 -31.18 -2.49
C ALA A 245 19.91 -29.72 -2.68
N GLY A 246 19.97 -28.92 -1.60
CA GLY A 246 20.50 -27.56 -1.62
C GLY A 246 19.46 -26.44 -1.80
N ASP A 247 18.16 -26.74 -1.74
CA ASP A 247 17.11 -25.74 -1.80
C ASP A 247 17.08 -24.91 -0.49
N LEU A 248 17.51 -23.65 -0.60
CA LEU A 248 17.59 -22.73 0.53
C LEU A 248 16.21 -22.46 1.15
N LYS A 249 15.17 -22.37 0.32
CA LYS A 249 13.81 -22.06 0.76
C LYS A 249 13.20 -23.24 1.49
N ALA A 250 13.42 -24.46 0.98
CA ALA A 250 12.99 -25.68 1.66
C ALA A 250 13.67 -25.82 3.03
N ARG A 251 14.98 -25.53 3.10
CA ARG A 251 15.73 -25.53 4.36
C ARG A 251 15.18 -24.52 5.36
N ASP A 252 14.88 -23.29 4.94
CA ASP A 252 14.32 -22.27 5.83
C ASP A 252 12.93 -22.68 6.35
N ARG A 253 12.08 -23.24 5.47
CA ARG A 253 10.77 -23.79 5.87
C ARG A 253 10.91 -24.96 6.84
N LEU A 254 11.88 -25.85 6.60
CA LEU A 254 12.19 -26.97 7.49
C LEU A 254 12.62 -26.48 8.87
N ILE A 255 13.62 -25.59 8.96
CA ILE A 255 14.10 -25.02 10.22
C ILE A 255 12.95 -24.37 11.01
N HIS A 256 12.08 -23.62 10.32
CA HIS A 256 10.93 -22.99 10.95
C HIS A 256 9.95 -24.03 11.54
N LEU A 257 9.64 -25.11 10.80
CA LEU A 257 8.74 -26.16 11.30
C LEU A 257 9.36 -26.98 12.43
N LEU A 258 10.66 -27.31 12.34
CA LEU A 258 11.40 -27.97 13.42
C LEU A 258 11.37 -27.13 14.70
N GLY A 259 11.55 -25.81 14.57
CA GLY A 259 11.43 -24.84 15.67
C GLY A 259 10.03 -24.83 16.31
N ARG A 260 8.97 -24.76 15.49
CA ARG A 260 7.59 -24.76 15.99
C ARG A 260 7.20 -26.06 16.68
N ARG A 261 7.69 -27.21 16.20
CA ARG A 261 7.44 -28.53 16.81
C ARG A 261 8.40 -28.87 17.95
N GLN A 262 9.33 -27.96 18.30
CA GLN A 262 10.33 -28.16 19.34
C GLN A 262 11.19 -29.42 19.12
N LEU A 263 11.49 -29.74 17.86
CA LEU A 263 12.37 -30.84 17.47
C LEU A 263 13.83 -30.39 17.62
N THR A 264 14.25 -30.17 18.86
CA THR A 264 15.54 -29.57 19.25
C THR A 264 16.73 -30.37 18.74
N ASP A 265 16.66 -31.71 18.74
CA ASP A 265 17.75 -32.57 18.26
C ASP A 265 18.01 -32.38 16.75
N GLU A 266 16.95 -32.14 15.98
CA GLU A 266 17.05 -31.92 14.53
C GLU A 266 17.49 -30.49 14.16
N LEU A 267 17.31 -29.52 15.06
CA LEU A 267 17.77 -28.14 14.85
C LEU A 267 19.28 -27.98 15.05
N ARG A 268 19.87 -28.85 15.87
CA ARG A 268 21.29 -28.81 16.23
C ARG A 268 22.24 -28.72 15.02
N PRO A 269 22.19 -29.62 14.01
CA PRO A 269 23.10 -29.54 12.87
C PRO A 269 22.97 -28.22 12.10
N TYR A 270 21.76 -27.66 12.01
CA TYR A 270 21.55 -26.37 11.35
C TYR A 270 22.10 -25.20 12.18
N ALA A 271 21.98 -25.25 13.51
CA ALA A 271 22.57 -24.26 14.39
C ALA A 271 24.11 -24.28 14.32
N GLU A 272 24.71 -25.48 14.37
CA GLU A 272 26.16 -25.70 14.22
C GLU A 272 26.68 -25.26 12.85
N ALA A 273 25.87 -25.36 11.79
CA ALA A 273 26.17 -24.80 10.47
C ALA A 273 26.03 -23.25 10.40
N GLY A 274 25.64 -22.59 11.50
CA GLY A 274 25.55 -21.13 11.60
C GLY A 274 24.20 -20.54 11.16
N HIS A 275 23.15 -21.35 10.99
CA HIS A 275 21.84 -20.83 10.60
C HIS A 275 21.16 -20.10 11.77
N THR A 276 20.99 -18.79 11.64
CA THR A 276 20.49 -17.90 12.69
C THR A 276 19.16 -18.35 13.30
N TRP A 277 18.18 -18.73 12.47
CA TRP A 277 16.87 -19.18 12.95
C TRP A 277 16.95 -20.52 13.70
N ALA A 278 17.78 -21.45 13.23
CA ALA A 278 17.99 -22.72 13.93
C ALA A 278 18.63 -22.46 15.30
N THR A 279 19.65 -21.61 15.37
CA THR A 279 20.29 -21.19 16.62
C THR A 279 19.30 -20.54 17.58
N ILE A 280 18.42 -19.66 17.09
CA ILE A 280 17.38 -19.03 17.91
C ILE A 280 16.44 -20.08 18.49
N HIS A 281 15.87 -20.95 17.66
CA HIS A 281 14.89 -21.93 18.13
C HIS A 281 15.52 -23.00 19.02
N TRP A 282 16.70 -23.50 18.66
CA TRP A 282 17.44 -24.50 19.42
C TRP A 282 17.81 -24.01 20.83
N ILE A 283 18.41 -22.82 20.94
CA ILE A 283 18.81 -22.26 22.24
C ILE A 283 17.59 -21.82 23.06
N SER A 284 16.55 -21.27 22.41
CA SER A 284 15.34 -20.85 23.12
C SER A 284 14.60 -22.04 23.73
N ALA A 285 14.68 -23.24 23.14
CA ALA A 285 14.08 -24.44 23.71
C ALA A 285 14.66 -24.77 25.10
N PHE A 286 15.98 -24.69 25.28
CA PHE A 286 16.63 -24.91 26.58
C PHE A 286 16.24 -23.85 27.62
N TYR A 287 16.10 -22.59 27.20
CA TYR A 287 15.61 -21.52 28.08
C TYR A 287 14.16 -21.77 28.54
N GLN A 288 13.26 -22.17 27.64
CA GLN A 288 11.88 -22.49 27.99
C GLN A 288 11.77 -23.71 28.92
N GLN A 289 12.68 -24.68 28.77
CA GLN A 289 12.77 -25.84 29.66
C GLN A 289 13.44 -25.51 31.01
N GLY A 290 14.03 -24.34 31.16
CA GLY A 290 14.81 -23.96 32.35
C GLY A 290 16.13 -24.74 32.48
N ASP A 291 16.65 -25.30 31.39
CA ASP A 291 17.92 -26.04 31.37
C ASP A 291 19.11 -25.08 31.41
N GLU A 292 19.35 -24.53 32.61
CA GLU A 292 20.46 -23.64 32.90
C GLU A 292 21.81 -24.29 32.63
N GLN A 293 21.95 -25.60 32.89
CA GLN A 293 23.21 -26.32 32.75
C GLN A 293 23.65 -26.38 31.28
N THR A 294 22.71 -26.68 30.38
CA THR A 294 22.97 -26.66 28.94
C THR A 294 23.24 -25.23 28.44
N LEU A 295 22.48 -24.24 28.90
CA LEU A 295 22.73 -22.83 28.54
C LEU A 295 24.11 -22.35 28.99
N ARG A 296 24.57 -22.73 30.19
CA ARG A 296 25.93 -22.42 30.68
C ARG A 296 27.01 -23.06 29.82
N ARG A 297 26.84 -24.34 29.46
CA ARG A 297 27.79 -25.04 28.59
C ARG A 297 27.88 -24.36 27.22
N LEU A 298 26.73 -24.08 26.59
CA LEU A 298 26.68 -23.43 25.28
C LEU A 298 27.26 -22.00 25.34
N ALA A 299 27.00 -21.24 26.40
CA ALA A 299 27.60 -19.92 26.56
C ALA A 299 29.14 -20.01 26.69
N ALA A 300 29.66 -21.01 27.41
CA ALA A 300 31.09 -21.25 27.54
C ALA A 300 31.75 -21.71 26.21
N GLU A 301 30.99 -22.39 25.35
CA GLU A 301 31.40 -22.74 23.99
C GLU A 301 31.37 -21.53 23.02
N GLY A 302 30.94 -20.34 23.48
CA GLY A 302 30.94 -19.10 22.70
C GLY A 302 29.63 -18.77 21.99
N TRP A 303 28.52 -19.44 22.33
CA TRP A 303 27.22 -19.14 21.75
C TRP A 303 26.60 -17.89 22.41
N ASP A 304 26.77 -16.72 21.79
CA ASP A 304 26.26 -15.41 22.28
C ASP A 304 24.77 -15.42 22.68
N ARG A 305 23.97 -16.17 21.94
CA ARG A 305 22.54 -16.29 22.19
C ARG A 305 22.27 -17.08 23.48
N ALA A 306 23.08 -18.10 23.77
CA ALA A 306 22.96 -18.87 25.00
C ALA A 306 23.36 -18.03 26.22
N GLU A 307 24.42 -17.22 26.11
CA GLU A 307 24.78 -16.23 27.15
C GLU A 307 23.60 -15.28 27.42
N SER A 308 23.01 -14.73 26.36
CA SER A 308 21.86 -13.82 26.47
C SER A 308 20.66 -14.47 27.17
N MET A 309 20.34 -15.72 26.82
CA MET A 309 19.24 -16.46 27.45
C MET A 309 19.54 -16.82 28.91
N LEU A 310 20.80 -17.16 29.23
CA LEU A 310 21.23 -17.45 30.59
C LEU A 310 21.13 -16.22 31.50
N VAL A 311 21.64 -15.05 31.08
CA VAL A 311 21.53 -13.79 31.84
C VAL A 311 20.06 -13.45 32.09
N ARG A 312 19.22 -13.60 31.07
CA ARG A 312 17.78 -13.36 31.18
C ARG A 312 17.11 -14.32 32.18
N LEU A 313 17.43 -15.61 32.13
CA LEU A 313 16.89 -16.61 33.05
C LEU A 313 17.27 -16.31 34.51
N LEU A 314 18.55 -16.02 34.77
CA LEU A 314 19.04 -15.70 36.12
C LEU A 314 18.38 -14.42 36.66
N ARG A 315 18.18 -13.42 35.81
CA ARG A 315 17.47 -12.18 36.17
C ARG A 315 16.02 -12.44 36.54
N GLU A 316 15.29 -13.17 35.71
CA GLU A 316 13.88 -13.48 35.95
C GLU A 316 13.67 -14.30 37.24
N GLN A 317 14.66 -15.11 37.61
CA GLN A 317 14.69 -15.84 38.88
C GLN A 317 15.21 -15.00 40.08
N GLY A 318 15.62 -13.74 39.87
CA GLY A 318 16.16 -12.89 40.93
C GLY A 318 17.52 -13.35 41.49
N ARG A 319 18.28 -14.15 40.73
CA ARG A 319 19.55 -14.75 41.16
C ARG A 319 20.71 -13.79 40.93
N ASP A 320 20.68 -12.67 41.65
CA ASP A 320 21.64 -11.58 41.51
C ASP A 320 23.08 -11.99 41.88
N GLU A 321 23.25 -12.95 42.80
CA GLU A 321 24.58 -13.51 43.13
C GLU A 321 25.18 -14.31 41.97
N ASP A 322 24.37 -15.10 41.28
CA ASP A 322 24.83 -15.86 40.12
C ASP A 322 25.10 -14.97 38.92
N LEU A 323 24.30 -13.90 38.74
CA LEU A 323 24.60 -12.84 37.78
C LEU A 323 25.92 -12.13 38.07
N ARG A 324 26.22 -11.82 39.35
CA ARG A 324 27.51 -11.24 39.74
C ARG A 324 28.67 -12.17 39.46
N ARG A 325 28.57 -13.45 39.87
CA ARG A 325 29.61 -14.45 39.56
C ARG A 325 29.82 -14.59 38.06
N TYR A 326 28.74 -14.54 37.28
CA TYR A 326 28.83 -14.62 35.83
C TYR A 326 29.47 -13.37 35.20
N ALA A 327 29.13 -12.17 35.71
CA ALA A 327 29.80 -10.92 35.37
C ALA A 327 31.29 -10.90 35.75
N GLU A 328 31.66 -11.50 36.88
CA GLU A 328 33.05 -11.66 37.33
C GLU A 328 33.83 -12.62 36.42
N SER A 329 33.18 -13.68 35.93
CA SER A 329 33.77 -14.60 34.95
C SER A 329 33.98 -14.02 33.54
N GLY A 330 33.56 -12.77 33.32
CA GLY A 330 33.86 -12.02 32.09
C GLY A 330 32.65 -11.68 31.21
N SER A 331 31.42 -12.01 31.61
CA SER A 331 30.21 -11.65 30.84
C SER A 331 29.92 -10.14 30.91
N GLU A 332 30.09 -9.43 29.79
CA GLU A 332 29.74 -8.00 29.67
C GLU A 332 28.23 -7.77 29.78
N ARG A 333 27.42 -8.71 29.26
CA ARG A 333 25.95 -8.64 29.35
C ARG A 333 25.46 -8.70 30.79
N ALA A 334 26.03 -9.60 31.60
CA ALA A 334 25.66 -9.70 33.02
C ALA A 334 26.01 -8.42 33.81
N ARG A 335 27.14 -7.77 33.49
CA ARG A 335 27.52 -6.48 34.08
C ARG A 335 26.53 -5.37 33.73
N SER A 336 26.19 -5.25 32.44
CA SER A 336 25.27 -4.22 31.96
C SER A 336 23.88 -4.33 32.59
N GLU A 337 23.38 -5.55 32.81
CA GLU A 337 22.07 -5.77 33.45
C GLU A 337 22.07 -5.32 34.93
N LEU A 338 23.15 -5.57 35.67
CA LEU A 338 23.31 -5.13 37.05
C LEU A 338 23.36 -3.59 37.16
N ASP A 339 24.06 -2.92 36.23
CA ASP A 339 24.15 -1.45 36.18
C ASP A 339 22.83 -0.77 35.83
N GLY A 340 22.05 -1.36 34.91
CA GLY A 340 20.73 -0.85 34.51
C GLY A 340 19.73 -0.78 35.66
N ARG A 341 19.72 -1.79 36.55
CA ARG A 341 18.84 -1.82 37.73
C ARG A 341 19.17 -0.71 38.74
N ALA A 342 20.45 -0.43 38.95
CA ALA A 342 20.88 0.62 39.87
C ALA A 342 20.38 2.02 39.45
N ARG A 343 20.28 2.28 38.14
CA ARG A 343 19.82 3.57 37.60
C ARG A 343 18.30 3.77 37.73
N LEU A 344 17.51 2.71 37.53
CA LEU A 344 16.04 2.79 37.59
C LEU A 344 15.51 3.03 39.01
N ALA A 345 16.22 2.55 40.03
CA ALA A 345 15.85 2.76 41.43
C ALA A 345 15.99 4.22 41.91
N ALA A 346 16.62 5.11 41.12
CA ALA A 346 17.04 6.45 41.56
C ALA A 346 16.16 7.64 41.10
N LYS A 347 14.99 7.44 40.46
CA LYS A 347 14.22 8.54 39.83
C LYS A 347 12.95 8.98 40.61
N PRO A 348 12.79 10.26 41.03
CA PRO A 348 11.59 10.76 41.73
C PRO A 348 10.43 11.23 40.81
N PRO A 349 9.18 11.39 41.32
CA PRO A 349 7.98 11.76 40.54
C PRO A 349 7.83 13.28 40.24
N PRO A 350 7.06 13.68 39.19
CA PRO A 350 6.97 15.08 38.72
C PRO A 350 5.90 15.96 39.44
N PRO A 351 6.09 17.31 39.51
CA PRO A 351 5.18 18.28 40.17
C PRO A 351 3.97 18.78 39.31
N PRO A 352 2.97 19.46 39.91
CA PRO A 352 1.75 19.96 39.22
C PRO A 352 1.97 21.17 38.26
N LYS A 353 1.05 21.37 37.29
CA LYS A 353 1.14 22.39 36.21
C LYS A 353 0.81 23.83 36.70
N PRO A 354 1.58 24.87 36.28
CA PRO A 354 1.37 26.28 36.65
C PRO A 354 0.29 27.04 35.83
N ASP A 355 -0.18 28.20 36.32
CA ASP A 355 -1.18 29.09 35.68
C ASP A 355 -0.64 29.93 34.48
N LEU A 356 -1.54 30.57 33.72
CA LEU A 356 -1.18 31.30 32.49
C LEU A 356 -0.27 32.51 32.71
N ASP A 357 -0.51 33.31 33.76
CA ASP A 357 0.30 34.49 34.03
C ASP A 357 1.71 34.09 34.48
N THR A 358 1.82 33.01 35.25
CA THR A 358 3.08 32.38 35.63
C THR A 358 3.79 31.80 34.41
N LEU A 359 3.07 31.17 33.48
CA LEU A 359 3.63 30.66 32.23
C LEU A 359 4.10 31.80 31.31
N ARG A 360 3.34 32.90 31.23
CA ARG A 360 3.72 34.10 30.47
C ARG A 360 4.97 34.73 31.03
N ALA A 361 5.00 34.98 32.34
CA ALA A 361 6.16 35.55 33.02
C ALA A 361 7.41 34.68 32.82
N ARG A 362 7.27 33.36 33.01
CA ARG A 362 8.38 32.39 32.80
C ARG A 362 8.86 32.33 31.35
N ALA A 363 7.95 32.42 30.38
CA ALA A 363 8.30 32.43 28.96
C ALA A 363 9.09 33.71 28.58
N MET A 364 8.66 34.86 29.12
CA MET A 364 9.31 36.16 28.87
C MET A 364 10.64 36.33 29.61
N GLU A 365 10.79 35.74 30.80
CA GLU A 365 11.98 35.88 31.65
C GLU A 365 13.08 34.87 31.31
N GLY A 366 12.71 33.65 30.90
CA GLY A 366 13.66 32.53 30.78
C GLY A 366 14.19 32.24 29.38
N GLY A 367 13.59 32.76 28.30
CA GLY A 367 14.04 32.53 26.92
C GLY A 367 14.11 31.06 26.45
N HIS A 368 13.72 30.08 27.28
CA HIS A 368 13.84 28.65 26.99
C HIS A 368 12.61 28.14 26.23
N ASP A 369 12.83 27.38 25.14
CA ASP A 369 11.80 26.79 24.28
C ASP A 369 10.72 26.00 25.05
N GLY A 370 11.09 25.39 26.18
CA GLY A 370 10.16 24.65 27.03
C GLY A 370 9.10 25.52 27.73
N ALA A 371 9.45 26.73 28.15
CA ALA A 371 8.50 27.65 28.80
C ALA A 371 7.51 28.23 27.79
N TRP A 372 8.00 28.60 26.60
CA TRP A 372 7.16 29.04 25.50
C TRP A 372 6.20 27.96 25.01
N ARG A 373 6.64 26.70 24.89
CA ARG A 373 5.77 25.59 24.50
C ARG A 373 4.58 25.42 25.47
N ASN A 374 4.83 25.54 26.77
CA ASN A 374 3.77 25.41 27.78
C ASN A 374 2.82 26.60 27.75
N TYR A 375 3.33 27.82 27.59
CA TYR A 375 2.50 29.02 27.50
C TYR A 375 1.60 29.01 26.25
N LEU A 376 2.18 28.73 25.09
CA LEU A 376 1.44 28.70 23.82
C LEU A 376 0.42 27.55 23.79
N GLY A 377 0.75 26.39 24.36
CA GLY A 377 -0.20 25.29 24.53
C GLY A 377 -1.41 25.68 25.37
N ALA A 378 -1.18 26.37 26.49
CA ALA A 378 -2.25 26.86 27.36
C ALA A 378 -3.11 27.97 26.69
N LEU A 379 -2.54 28.79 25.80
CA LEU A 379 -3.31 29.75 25.01
C LEU A 379 -4.26 29.07 24.00
N VAL A 380 -3.85 27.95 23.41
CA VAL A 380 -4.71 27.14 22.52
C VAL A 380 -5.83 26.49 23.32
N GLU A 381 -5.51 25.88 24.46
CA GLU A 381 -6.50 25.24 25.35
C GLU A 381 -7.60 26.23 25.80
N GLN A 382 -7.25 27.51 25.97
CA GLN A 382 -8.18 28.57 26.36
C GLN A 382 -8.76 29.40 25.19
N ASP A 383 -8.56 28.95 23.95
CA ASP A 383 -9.03 29.60 22.71
C ASP A 383 -8.67 31.10 22.59
N ARG A 384 -7.48 31.48 23.08
CA ARG A 384 -6.99 32.88 23.12
C ARG A 384 -6.38 33.30 21.78
N ALA A 385 -7.16 33.21 20.71
CA ALA A 385 -6.72 33.47 19.33
C ALA A 385 -6.09 34.87 19.13
N ASP A 386 -6.63 35.92 19.76
CA ASP A 386 -6.14 37.29 19.59
C ASP A 386 -4.76 37.53 20.19
N GLU A 387 -4.39 36.73 21.19
CA GLU A 387 -3.07 36.78 21.80
C GLU A 387 -2.05 35.99 20.98
N LEU A 388 -2.47 34.86 20.40
CA LEU A 388 -1.68 34.11 19.42
C LEU A 388 -1.44 34.92 18.14
N ARG A 389 -2.45 35.67 17.64
CA ARG A 389 -2.30 36.61 16.51
C ARG A 389 -1.24 37.65 16.78
N ARG A 390 -1.35 38.38 17.89
CA ARG A 390 -0.37 39.40 18.27
C ARG A 390 1.05 38.86 18.36
N LEU A 391 1.24 37.68 18.95
CA LEU A 391 2.56 37.05 19.06
C LEU A 391 3.08 36.55 17.71
N ALA A 392 2.21 35.99 16.86
CA ALA A 392 2.58 35.54 15.52
C ALA A 392 2.94 36.73 14.61
N ASP A 393 2.19 37.83 14.67
CA ASP A 393 2.44 39.06 13.93
C ASP A 393 3.72 39.78 14.40
N ALA A 394 4.09 39.59 15.67
CA ALA A 394 5.38 39.99 16.22
C ALA A 394 6.55 39.05 15.79
N GLY A 395 6.28 38.02 14.99
CA GLY A 395 7.28 37.12 14.43
C GLY A 395 7.62 35.91 15.30
N HIS A 396 6.83 35.58 16.34
CA HIS A 396 7.11 34.42 17.18
C HIS A 396 6.73 33.10 16.48
N PRO A 397 7.69 32.22 16.12
CA PRO A 397 7.41 31.05 15.27
C PRO A 397 6.48 30.03 15.93
N GLY A 398 6.62 29.81 17.23
CA GLY A 398 5.70 28.93 17.98
C GLY A 398 4.26 29.45 18.00
N ALA A 399 4.05 30.77 18.05
CA ALA A 399 2.71 31.35 18.08
C ALA A 399 2.06 31.26 16.71
N ALA A 400 2.83 31.49 15.63
CA ALA A 400 2.39 31.27 14.25
C ALA A 400 1.95 29.81 14.03
N TYR A 401 2.73 28.83 14.53
CA TYR A 401 2.34 27.42 14.49
C TYR A 401 1.00 27.14 15.19
N HIS A 402 0.86 27.57 16.44
CA HIS A 402 -0.35 27.32 17.23
C HIS A 402 -1.59 28.06 16.68
N LEU A 403 -1.40 29.28 16.17
CA LEU A 403 -2.45 30.03 15.48
C LEU A 403 -2.90 29.30 14.21
N ALA A 404 -1.97 28.84 13.38
CA ALA A 404 -2.29 28.12 12.15
C ALA A 404 -3.10 26.83 12.42
N GLN A 405 -2.78 26.09 13.49
CA GLN A 405 -3.58 24.92 13.90
C GLN A 405 -5.00 25.31 14.30
N LEU A 406 -5.16 26.41 15.06
CA LEU A 406 -6.47 26.89 15.50
C LEU A 406 -7.33 27.38 14.32
N LEU A 407 -6.73 28.13 13.39
CA LEU A 407 -7.40 28.61 12.18
C LEU A 407 -7.84 27.44 11.27
N LYS A 408 -7.01 26.40 11.14
CA LYS A 408 -7.36 25.15 10.45
C LYS A 408 -8.57 24.48 11.09
N GLN A 409 -8.55 24.32 12.41
CA GLN A 409 -9.66 23.71 13.16
C GLN A 409 -10.97 24.49 12.98
N LYS A 410 -10.89 25.81 12.97
CA LYS A 410 -12.03 26.71 12.75
C LYS A 410 -12.40 26.90 11.26
N ARG A 411 -11.66 26.25 10.34
CA ARG A 411 -11.81 26.38 8.88
C ARG A 411 -11.82 27.84 8.39
N LEU A 412 -11.00 28.70 9.00
CA LEU A 412 -10.84 30.09 8.59
C LEU A 412 -9.85 30.18 7.41
N VAL A 413 -10.25 29.61 6.26
CA VAL A 413 -9.40 29.43 5.06
C VAL A 413 -8.87 30.75 4.51
N ARG A 414 -9.67 31.82 4.55
CA ARG A 414 -9.25 33.15 4.09
C ARG A 414 -8.12 33.73 4.93
N GLU A 415 -8.22 33.62 6.26
CA GLU A 415 -7.16 34.08 7.17
C GLU A 415 -5.88 33.25 6.99
N LEU A 416 -6.00 31.94 6.76
CA LEU A 416 -4.85 31.08 6.43
C LEU A 416 -4.17 31.49 5.11
N ALA A 417 -4.96 31.80 4.07
CA ALA A 417 -4.45 32.24 2.78
C ALA A 417 -3.74 33.60 2.86
N ASP A 418 -4.33 34.58 3.55
CA ASP A 418 -3.76 35.91 3.73
C ASP A 418 -2.42 35.82 4.50
N ARG A 419 -2.35 34.99 5.54
CA ARG A 419 -1.11 34.77 6.32
C ARG A 419 -0.05 34.02 5.53
N ALA A 420 -0.43 33.01 4.75
CA ALA A 420 0.50 32.30 3.87
C ALA A 420 1.14 33.25 2.85
N GLN A 421 0.35 34.15 2.25
CA GLN A 421 0.85 35.20 1.35
C GLN A 421 1.77 36.20 2.04
N ALA A 422 1.54 36.47 3.33
CA ALA A 422 2.42 37.28 4.16
C ALA A 422 3.73 36.56 4.57
N GLY A 423 3.91 35.29 4.19
CA GLY A 423 5.13 34.51 4.44
C GLY A 423 5.04 33.56 5.64
N ASP A 424 3.86 33.38 6.25
CA ASP A 424 3.67 32.42 7.34
C ASP A 424 3.55 30.98 6.80
N ALA A 425 4.69 30.27 6.79
CA ALA A 425 4.76 28.89 6.32
C ALA A 425 3.90 27.92 7.15
N HIS A 426 3.61 28.22 8.42
CA HIS A 426 2.72 27.39 9.22
C HIS A 426 1.27 27.55 8.77
N ALA A 427 0.85 28.78 8.45
CA ALA A 427 -0.46 29.05 7.85
C ALA A 427 -0.59 28.39 6.46
N GLY A 428 0.45 28.44 5.64
CA GLY A 428 0.46 27.77 4.34
C GLY A 428 0.37 26.24 4.43
N ARG A 429 1.06 25.60 5.38
CA ARG A 429 0.92 24.15 5.65
C ARG A 429 -0.47 23.79 6.18
N ALA A 430 -1.04 24.65 7.03
CA ALA A 430 -2.39 24.47 7.52
C ALA A 430 -3.43 24.61 6.40
N LEU A 431 -3.26 25.57 5.48
CA LEU A 431 -4.09 25.75 4.29
C LEU A 431 -4.01 24.51 3.38
N LEU A 432 -2.80 24.02 3.12
CA LEU A 432 -2.61 22.81 2.33
C LEU A 432 -3.34 21.61 2.95
N ALA A 433 -3.28 21.43 4.27
CA ALA A 433 -3.99 20.36 4.95
C ALA A 433 -5.52 20.50 4.93
N VAL A 434 -6.07 21.68 4.61
CA VAL A 434 -7.52 21.86 4.38
C VAL A 434 -7.90 21.48 2.95
N LEU A 435 -7.03 21.80 1.97
CA LEU A 435 -7.24 21.48 0.54
C LEU A 435 -7.01 19.99 0.25
N ASP A 436 -5.95 19.44 0.81
CA ASP A 436 -5.46 18.07 0.61
C ASP A 436 -5.28 17.43 2.00
N PRO A 437 -6.38 16.99 2.64
CA PRO A 437 -6.30 16.38 3.96
C PRO A 437 -5.48 15.08 3.88
N PRO A 438 -4.55 14.84 4.82
CA PRO A 438 -3.85 13.57 4.86
C PRO A 438 -4.87 12.43 5.01
N PRO A 439 -4.60 11.23 4.43
CA PRO A 439 -5.48 10.08 4.61
C PRO A 439 -5.71 9.86 6.10
N SER A 440 -6.97 9.67 6.47
CA SER A 440 -7.37 9.47 7.86
C SER A 440 -6.64 8.24 8.44
N GLU A 441 -6.41 8.19 9.76
CA GLU A 441 -5.86 6.96 10.37
C GLU A 441 -6.81 5.76 10.21
N GLU A 442 -8.10 6.00 9.93
CA GLU A 442 -9.09 4.96 9.59
C GLU A 442 -8.93 4.42 8.16
N ASP A 443 -8.27 5.17 7.26
CA ASP A 443 -7.97 4.75 5.88
C ASP A 443 -6.56 4.15 5.73
N ARG A 444 -5.81 4.02 6.82
CA ARG A 444 -4.56 3.24 6.81
C ARG A 444 -4.93 1.76 6.89
N PRO A 445 -4.55 0.92 5.91
CA PRO A 445 -4.72 -0.51 6.07
C PRO A 445 -3.97 -0.92 7.35
N ASP A 446 -4.70 -1.53 8.29
CA ASP A 446 -4.13 -2.18 9.46
C ASP A 446 -2.97 -3.08 9.01
N TYR A 447 -1.75 -2.67 9.33
CA TYR A 447 -0.53 -3.44 9.07
C TYR A 447 -0.07 -4.16 10.34
#